data_AF-A0A523CHL6-F1
#
_entry.id   AF-A0A523CHL6-F1
#
_cell.length_a   1.000
_cell.length_b   1.000
_cell.length_c   1.000
_cell.angle_alpha   90.00
_cell.angle_beta   90.00
_cell.angle_gamma   90.00
#
_symmetry.space_group_name_H-M   'P 1'
#
loop_
_entity.id
_entity.type
_entity.pdbx_description
1 polymer ?
#
loop_
_entity_poly.entity_id
_entity_poly.type
_entity_poly.pdbx_seq_one_letter_code
_entity_poly.pdbx_strand_id
1 'polypeptide(L)'
;MTRADWILAFAIVVLAVLVGPAVRAATASAPSSTVGIAGPSGTSEVSLFAESELHVAGLDGQVVVVVKDGTARVVDSSCPDRVCIRSGAIAHPGDAIVCIPNGVTLRIGGERRDGLDAVVR
;
A
#
# COMPACT_ATOMS: atom_id res chain seq x y z
N MET A 1 25.17 -37.43 -28.20
CA MET A 1 25.14 -36.76 -26.89
C MET A 1 26.05 -37.53 -25.95
N THR A 2 27.16 -36.92 -25.55
CA THR A 2 28.07 -37.55 -24.59
C THR A 2 27.38 -37.62 -23.23
N ARG A 3 27.72 -38.63 -22.43
CA ARG A 3 27.10 -38.88 -21.11
C ARG A 3 27.22 -37.66 -20.18
N ALA A 4 28.27 -36.87 -20.39
CA ALA A 4 28.52 -35.59 -19.73
C ALA A 4 27.47 -34.52 -20.06
N ASP A 5 26.93 -34.50 -21.29
CA ASP A 5 25.95 -33.53 -21.76
C ASP A 5 24.61 -33.68 -21.01
N TRP A 6 24.24 -34.92 -20.71
CA TRP A 6 23.02 -35.23 -19.95
C TRP A 6 23.18 -34.96 -18.45
N ILE A 7 24.38 -35.18 -17.90
CA ILE A 7 24.73 -34.80 -16.52
C ILE A 7 24.68 -33.27 -16.38
N LEU A 8 25.18 -32.53 -17.37
CA LEU A 8 25.16 -31.07 -17.37
C LEU A 8 23.73 -30.53 -17.45
N ALA A 9 22.91 -31.09 -18.35
CA ALA A 9 21.51 -30.70 -18.49
C ALA A 9 20.71 -30.95 -17.20
N PHE A 10 20.90 -32.10 -16.56
CA PHE A 10 20.22 -32.42 -15.31
C PHE A 10 20.66 -31.49 -14.17
N ALA A 11 21.97 -31.18 -14.06
CA ALA A 11 22.48 -30.27 -13.05
C ALA A 11 21.92 -28.85 -13.19
N ILE A 12 21.76 -28.34 -14.43
CA ILE A 12 21.18 -27.02 -14.70
C ILE A 12 19.69 -26.98 -14.30
N VAL A 13 18.93 -28.04 -14.61
CA VAL A 13 17.50 -28.12 -14.23
C VAL A 13 17.34 -28.17 -12.72
N VAL A 14 18.14 -28.99 -12.02
CA VAL A 14 18.12 -29.06 -10.56
C VAL A 14 18.49 -27.72 -9.94
N LEU A 15 19.50 -27.03 -10.47
CA LEU A 15 19.88 -25.70 -10.00
C LEU A 15 18.75 -24.68 -10.22
N ALA A 16 18.10 -24.68 -11.38
CA ALA A 16 16.97 -23.79 -11.66
C ALA A 16 15.76 -24.05 -10.75
N VAL A 17 15.47 -25.32 -10.44
CA VAL A 17 14.39 -25.72 -9.53
C VAL A 17 14.68 -25.36 -8.08
N LEU A 18 15.95 -25.37 -7.66
CA LEU A 18 16.35 -24.98 -6.30
C LEU A 18 16.44 -23.46 -6.14
N VAL A 19 16.96 -22.74 -7.14
CA VAL A 19 17.17 -21.29 -7.09
C VAL A 19 15.88 -20.52 -7.38
N GLY A 20 15.04 -21.02 -8.29
CA GLY A 20 13.79 -20.36 -8.67
C GLY A 20 12.87 -20.03 -7.50
N PRO A 21 12.52 -20.98 -6.62
CA PRO A 21 11.69 -20.74 -5.44
C PRO A 21 12.34 -19.77 -4.46
N ALA A 22 13.66 -19.84 -4.27
CA ALA A 22 14.39 -18.97 -3.36
C ALA A 22 14.35 -17.50 -3.84
N VAL A 23 14.52 -17.25 -5.13
CA VAL A 23 14.41 -15.90 -5.71
C VAL A 23 12.98 -15.37 -5.60
N ARG A 24 11.97 -16.23 -5.83
CA ARG A 24 10.56 -15.85 -5.68
C ARG A 24 10.16 -15.54 -4.24
N ALA A 25 10.72 -16.26 -3.28
CA ALA A 25 10.49 -16.00 -1.86
C ALA A 25 11.20 -14.72 -1.39
N ALA A 26 12.42 -14.47 -1.88
CA ALA A 26 13.17 -13.27 -1.54
C ALA A 26 12.59 -11.98 -2.14
N THR A 27 11.86 -12.09 -3.25
CA THR A 27 11.16 -10.98 -3.91
C THR A 27 9.68 -10.89 -3.52
N ALA A 28 9.19 -11.81 -2.68
CA ALA A 28 7.83 -11.74 -2.15
C ALA A 28 7.77 -10.66 -1.05
N SER A 29 7.36 -9.46 -1.43
CA SER A 29 6.96 -8.43 -0.47
C SER A 29 5.80 -8.98 0.37
N ALA A 30 5.96 -8.99 1.69
CA ALA A 30 4.86 -9.29 2.61
C ALA A 30 3.70 -8.31 2.34
N PRO A 31 2.44 -8.73 2.48
CA PRO A 31 1.30 -7.82 2.37
C PRO A 31 1.35 -6.82 3.53
N SER A 32 2.06 -5.71 3.35
CA SER A 32 2.07 -4.60 4.30
C SER A 32 0.83 -3.76 4.06
N SER A 33 -0.25 -4.11 4.74
CA SER A 33 -1.47 -3.30 4.85
C SER A 33 -1.21 -2.10 5.77
N THR A 34 -0.31 -1.22 5.37
CA THR A 34 -0.03 0.06 6.04
C THR A 34 -0.83 1.18 5.39
N VAL A 35 -1.25 2.15 6.19
CA VAL A 35 -1.87 3.40 5.75
C VAL A 35 -0.79 4.47 5.77
N GLY A 36 -0.44 5.00 4.61
CA GLY A 36 0.36 6.20 4.49
C GLY A 36 -0.54 7.43 4.58
N ILE A 37 -0.32 8.28 5.56
CA ILE A 37 -0.96 9.58 5.70
C ILE A 37 0.10 10.65 5.40
N ALA A 38 -0.07 11.36 4.29
CA ALA A 38 0.76 12.48 3.90
C ALA A 38 0.01 13.79 4.16
N GLY A 39 0.62 14.71 4.89
CA GLY A 39 0.09 16.06 5.09
C GLY A 39 1.22 17.10 5.13
N PRO A 40 0.87 18.39 5.26
CA PRO A 40 1.87 19.46 5.35
C PRO A 40 2.73 19.35 6.62
N SER A 41 2.22 18.71 7.68
CA SER A 41 2.97 18.45 8.91
C SER A 41 3.94 17.26 8.85
N GLY A 42 3.97 16.52 7.73
CA GLY A 42 4.82 15.36 7.53
C GLY A 42 4.07 14.13 7.03
N THR A 43 4.81 13.02 6.89
CA THR A 43 4.28 11.71 6.51
C THR A 43 4.24 10.80 7.74
N SER A 44 3.14 10.08 7.91
CA SER A 44 2.93 9.12 8.98
C SER A 44 2.46 7.79 8.38
N GLU A 45 3.08 6.70 8.79
CA GLU A 45 2.65 5.35 8.39
C GLU A 45 2.07 4.62 9.60
N VAL A 46 0.89 4.05 9.42
CA VAL A 46 0.14 3.37 10.47
C VAL A 46 -0.30 2.01 9.99
N SER A 47 -0.24 0.99 10.84
CA SER A 47 -0.74 -0.35 10.49
C SER A 47 -2.27 -0.38 10.51
N LEU A 48 -2.90 -0.96 9.47
CA LEU A 48 -4.35 -1.20 9.46
C LEU A 48 -4.81 -2.14 10.58
N PHE A 49 -3.90 -2.94 11.14
CA PHE A 49 -4.19 -3.88 12.23
C PHE A 49 -4.14 -3.25 13.62
N ALA A 50 -3.66 -2.01 13.75
CA ALA A 50 -3.59 -1.29 15.00
C ALA A 50 -4.68 -0.22 15.03
N GLU A 51 -5.64 -0.37 15.94
CA GLU A 51 -6.65 0.67 16.17
C GLU A 51 -5.97 1.96 16.61
N SER A 52 -6.23 3.04 15.88
CA SER A 52 -5.59 4.32 16.14
C SER A 52 -6.41 5.47 15.59
N GLU A 53 -6.33 6.61 16.27
CA GLU A 53 -6.92 7.86 15.84
C GLU A 53 -5.81 8.88 15.67
N LEU A 54 -5.69 9.44 14.46
CA LEU A 54 -4.65 10.38 14.09
C LEU A 54 -5.24 11.74 13.79
N HIS A 55 -4.59 12.73 14.38
CA HIS A 55 -4.93 14.13 14.32
C HIS A 55 -3.92 14.81 13.40
N VAL A 56 -4.29 15.01 12.15
CA VAL A 56 -3.40 15.54 11.11
C VAL A 56 -3.66 17.03 10.93
N ALA A 57 -2.63 17.85 11.12
CA ALA A 57 -2.70 19.27 10.82
C ALA A 57 -2.63 19.49 9.31
N GLY A 58 -3.71 19.97 8.72
CA GLY A 58 -3.77 20.41 7.33
C GLY A 58 -3.55 21.91 7.18
N LEU A 59 -3.53 22.37 5.93
CA LEU A 59 -3.33 23.78 5.58
C LEU A 59 -4.45 24.68 6.12
N ASP A 60 -5.71 24.31 5.89
CA ASP A 60 -6.91 25.04 6.31
C ASP A 60 -7.57 24.45 7.56
N GLY A 61 -6.82 23.66 8.34
CA GLY A 61 -7.24 23.10 9.61
C GLY A 61 -7.09 21.58 9.71
N GLN A 62 -7.68 21.02 10.77
CA GLN A 62 -7.41 19.65 11.17
C GLN A 62 -8.20 18.62 10.34
N VAL A 63 -7.60 17.44 10.18
CA VAL A 63 -8.24 16.24 9.63
C VAL A 63 -8.06 15.11 10.65
N VAL A 64 -9.16 14.47 11.05
CA VAL A 64 -9.15 13.36 11.99
C VAL A 64 -9.35 12.05 11.23
N VAL A 65 -8.34 11.19 11.30
CA VAL A 65 -8.29 9.89 10.65
C VAL A 65 -8.47 8.80 11.71
N VAL A 66 -9.36 7.85 11.45
CA VAL A 66 -9.55 6.68 12.31
C VAL A 66 -9.20 5.43 11.52
N VAL A 67 -8.30 4.63 12.10
CA VAL A 67 -7.98 3.28 11.66
C VAL A 67 -8.63 2.31 12.63
N LYS A 68 -9.57 1.50 12.13
CA LYS A 68 -10.29 0.51 12.93
C LYS A 68 -10.79 -0.63 12.05
N ASP A 69 -10.83 -1.84 12.60
CA ASP A 69 -11.39 -3.03 11.94
C ASP A 69 -10.73 -3.34 10.58
N GLY A 70 -9.43 -3.06 10.44
CA GLY A 70 -8.70 -3.25 9.17
C GLY A 70 -9.04 -2.20 8.10
N THR A 71 -9.69 -1.10 8.47
CA THR A 71 -10.10 -0.03 7.56
C THR A 71 -9.59 1.32 8.06
N ALA A 72 -9.38 2.26 7.15
CA ALA A 72 -9.06 3.65 7.45
C ALA A 72 -10.16 4.57 6.91
N ARG A 73 -10.56 5.59 7.67
CA ARG A 73 -11.53 6.60 7.23
C ARG A 73 -11.25 7.95 7.85
N VAL A 74 -11.74 9.01 7.21
CA VAL A 74 -11.75 10.35 7.79
C VAL A 74 -13.09 10.54 8.52
N VAL A 75 -13.04 10.86 9.81
CA VAL A 75 -14.25 11.08 10.62
C VAL A 75 -14.58 12.56 10.80
N ASP A 76 -13.57 13.42 10.72
CA ASP A 76 -13.73 14.86 10.83
C ASP A 76 -12.72 15.62 9.96
N SER A 77 -13.14 16.78 9.47
CA SER A 77 -12.32 17.67 8.65
C SER A 77 -12.90 19.08 8.66
N SER A 78 -12.02 20.08 8.81
CA SER A 78 -12.36 21.50 8.73
C SER A 78 -12.82 21.98 7.33
N CYS A 79 -12.63 21.16 6.28
CA CYS A 79 -12.89 21.59 4.91
C CYS A 79 -14.41 21.71 4.61
N PRO A 80 -14.82 22.70 3.79
CA PRO A 80 -16.23 22.90 3.45
C PRO A 80 -16.79 21.76 2.59
N ASP A 81 -15.97 21.20 1.72
CA ASP A 81 -16.41 20.21 0.74
C ASP A 81 -16.73 18.86 1.37
N ARG A 82 -16.13 18.53 2.52
CA ARG A 82 -16.29 17.26 3.27
C ARG A 82 -16.22 15.99 2.40
N VAL A 83 -15.53 16.06 1.25
CA VAL A 83 -15.41 14.94 0.31
C VAL A 83 -14.69 13.77 0.97
N CYS A 84 -13.60 14.05 1.69
CA CYS A 84 -12.82 13.03 2.41
C CYS A 84 -13.64 12.24 3.44
N ILE A 85 -14.59 12.89 4.13
CA ILE A 85 -15.51 12.22 5.06
C ILE A 85 -16.51 11.35 4.28
N ARG A 86 -17.05 11.88 3.17
CA ARG A 86 -18.00 11.14 2.32
C ARG A 86 -17.39 9.97 1.56
N SER A 87 -16.08 9.97 1.35
CA SER A 87 -15.36 8.83 0.74
C SER A 87 -15.53 7.52 1.52
N GLY A 88 -15.85 7.60 2.82
CA GLY A 88 -16.08 6.42 3.64
C GLY A 88 -14.79 5.72 4.03
N ALA A 89 -14.89 4.42 4.32
CA ALA A 89 -13.77 3.60 4.76
C ALA A 89 -13.06 2.93 3.58
N ILE A 90 -11.74 2.97 3.60
CA ILE A 90 -10.85 2.31 2.64
C ILE A 90 -10.09 1.17 3.31
N ALA A 91 -9.79 0.12 2.56
CA ALA A 91 -9.15 -1.09 3.11
C ALA A 91 -8.20 -1.79 2.12
N HIS A 92 -8.36 -1.55 0.81
CA HIS A 92 -7.64 -2.30 -0.20
C HIS A 92 -6.40 -1.54 -0.68
N PRO A 93 -5.31 -2.24 -1.04
CA PRO A 93 -4.13 -1.62 -1.62
C PRO A 93 -4.48 -0.72 -2.82
N GLY A 94 -3.91 0.48 -2.84
CA GLY A 94 -4.19 1.48 -3.88
C GLY A 94 -5.46 2.30 -3.66
N ASP A 95 -6.27 2.01 -2.64
CA ASP A 95 -7.32 2.94 -2.21
C ASP A 95 -6.68 4.22 -1.65
N ALA A 96 -7.31 5.36 -1.91
CA ALA A 96 -6.86 6.65 -1.43
C ALA A 96 -8.03 7.57 -1.09
N ILE A 97 -7.84 8.40 -0.07
CA ILE A 97 -8.74 9.51 0.28
C ILE A 97 -7.90 10.78 0.26
N VAL A 98 -8.37 11.80 -0.48
CA VAL A 98 -7.65 13.06 -0.64
C VAL A 98 -8.52 14.21 -0.13
N CYS A 99 -7.99 14.99 0.81
CA CYS A 99 -8.54 16.25 1.24
C CYS A 99 -7.73 17.37 0.60
N ILE A 100 -8.18 17.82 -0.58
CA ILE A 100 -7.47 18.85 -1.37
C ILE A 100 -7.29 20.15 -0.58
N PRO A 101 -8.33 20.73 0.08
CA PRO A 101 -8.17 22.00 0.79
C PRO A 101 -7.16 21.94 1.93
N ASN A 102 -7.18 20.85 2.70
CA ASN A 102 -6.25 20.67 3.82
C ASN A 102 -4.89 20.11 3.39
N GLY A 103 -4.70 19.72 2.11
CA GLY A 103 -3.46 19.12 1.62
C GLY A 103 -3.13 17.77 2.24
N VAL A 104 -4.14 17.02 2.69
CA VAL A 104 -3.96 15.72 3.38
C VAL A 104 -4.38 14.57 2.46
N THR A 105 -3.52 13.56 2.34
CA THR A 105 -3.76 12.36 1.52
C THR A 105 -3.56 11.11 2.36
N LEU A 106 -4.56 10.24 2.40
CA LEU A 106 -4.50 8.91 2.97
C LEU A 106 -4.39 7.91 1.82
N ARG A 107 -3.48 6.95 1.92
CA ARG A 107 -3.31 5.88 0.93
C ARG A 107 -3.05 4.55 1.61
N ILE A 108 -3.74 3.50 1.18
CA ILE A 108 -3.40 2.13 1.60
C ILE A 108 -2.20 1.65 0.78
N GLY A 109 -1.11 1.37 1.47
CA GLY A 109 0.11 0.76 0.94
C GLY A 109 -0.10 -0.70 0.54
N GLY A 110 0.83 -1.19 -0.27
CA GLY A 110 0.76 -2.50 -0.90
C GLY A 110 0.57 -2.41 -2.41
N GLU A 111 1.08 -3.40 -3.12
CA GLU A 111 0.82 -3.55 -4.55
C GLU A 111 -0.58 -4.11 -4.75
N ARG A 112 -1.45 -3.33 -5.40
CA ARG A 112 -2.65 -3.89 -6.04
C ARG A 112 -2.13 -4.78 -7.18
N ARG A 113 -2.18 -6.10 -7.01
CA ARG A 113 -1.79 -7.08 -8.05
C ARG A 113 -2.83 -7.19 -9.16
N ASP A 114 -3.41 -6.07 -9.57
CA ASP A 114 -4.25 -6.00 -10.75
C ASP A 114 -3.41 -5.30 -11.81
N GLY A 115 -2.88 -6.08 -12.77
CA GLY A 115 -1.94 -5.65 -13.80
C GLY A 115 -2.54 -4.67 -14.82
N LEU A 116 -2.95 -3.49 -14.36
CA LEU A 116 -3.51 -2.41 -15.15
C LEU A 116 -2.87 -1.09 -14.69
N ASP A 117 -1.66 -0.83 -15.17
CA ASP A 117 -1.05 0.50 -15.12
C ASP A 117 -1.55 1.30 -16.34
N ALA A 118 -2.50 2.21 -16.11
CA ALA A 118 -2.98 3.11 -17.14
C ALA A 118 -2.01 4.30 -17.29
N VAL A 119 -1.18 4.27 -18.33
CA VAL A 119 -0.42 5.43 -18.81
C VAL A 119 -1.34 6.26 -19.71
N VAL A 120 -1.65 7.49 -19.30
CA VAL A 120 -2.30 8.47 -20.18
C VAL A 120 -1.22 9.32 -20.83
N ARG A 121 -1.25 9.39 -22.15
CA ARG A 121 -0.31 10.12 -23.02
C ARG A 121 -0.79 11.55 -23.28
#